data_AF-A0A1V5XB01-F1
#
_entry.id   AF-A0A1V5XB01-F1
#
_cell.length_a   1.000
_cell.length_b   1.000
_cell.length_c   1.000
_cell.angle_alpha   90.00
_cell.angle_beta   90.00
_cell.angle_gamma   90.00
#
_symmetry.space_group_name_H-M   'P 1'
#
loop_
_entity.id
_entity.type
_entity.pdbx_description
1 polymer ?
#
loop_
_entity_poly.entity_id
_entity_poly.type
_entity_poly.pdbx_seq_one_letter_code
_entity_poly.pdbx_strand_id
1 'polypeptide(L)'
;MNIFSKDDAFIGTNGINESISVKKIFELANDIRLKLEKQGYLLDKYISLILESANVTLVFEAATDGFEAGSVLRRLCRAIVDGEVSEEEHSFYETAKQKIAEIPLPYQEKITRVDICFAMLAEEYLSFVLDEFIKEQQDKLRAGLDIIYLKELYNHISAIVGEDILDSLNLMLKQRFLKVLSIHAFIQGFTNDLLYCLIHRDCETNKQVFQLLEN
;
A
#
# COMPACT_ATOMS: atom_id res chain seq x y z
N MET A 1 6.23 10.04 27.06
CA MET A 1 5.11 9.07 27.22
C MET A 1 5.32 8.01 26.16
N ASN A 2 5.35 6.72 26.51
CA ASN A 2 5.52 5.64 25.52
C ASN A 2 4.22 5.50 24.71
N ILE A 3 4.28 5.76 23.40
CA ILE A 3 3.10 5.67 22.53
C ILE A 3 2.54 4.25 22.44
N PHE A 4 3.37 3.22 22.65
CA PHE A 4 3.00 1.81 22.59
C PHE A 4 2.44 1.26 23.91
N SER A 5 2.19 2.12 24.91
CA SER A 5 1.67 1.68 26.21
C SER A 5 0.15 1.41 26.21
N LYS A 6 -0.52 1.53 25.06
CA LYS A 6 -1.95 1.32 24.90
C LYS A 6 -2.21 0.53 23.62
N ASP A 7 -3.18 -0.39 23.68
CA ASP A 7 -3.56 -1.23 22.55
C ASP A 7 -4.02 -0.42 21.33
N ASP A 8 -4.64 0.76 21.56
CA ASP A 8 -5.04 1.71 20.52
C ASP A 8 -3.88 2.14 19.62
N ALA A 9 -2.63 2.05 20.08
CA ALA A 9 -1.46 2.35 19.27
C ALA A 9 -1.19 1.31 18.17
N PHE A 10 -1.71 0.09 18.33
CA PHE A 10 -1.58 -1.00 17.37
C PHE A 10 -2.86 -1.24 16.57
N ILE A 11 -4.02 -1.08 17.22
CA ILE A 11 -5.34 -1.39 16.63
C ILE A 11 -5.98 -0.13 16.02
N GLY A 12 -5.62 1.05 16.51
CA GLY A 12 -6.36 2.28 16.30
C GLY A 12 -7.51 2.45 17.31
N THR A 13 -8.11 3.63 17.32
CA THR A 13 -9.28 3.94 18.16
C THR A 13 -10.57 3.68 17.39
N ASN A 14 -11.71 3.63 18.11
CA ASN A 14 -13.03 3.60 17.46
C ASN A 14 -13.33 4.92 16.75
N GLY A 15 -12.84 5.06 15.53
CA GLY A 15 -13.07 6.20 14.65
C GLY A 15 -14.43 6.19 13.94
N ILE A 16 -15.39 5.34 14.33
CA ILE A 16 -16.73 5.35 13.71
C ILE A 16 -17.40 6.71 13.87
N ASN A 17 -17.25 7.34 15.05
CA ASN A 17 -17.80 8.66 15.33
C ASN A 17 -17.08 9.80 14.59
N GLU A 18 -15.82 9.60 14.22
CA GLU A 18 -15.00 10.54 13.44
C GLU A 18 -15.14 10.29 11.93
N SER A 19 -15.68 9.12 11.54
CA SER A 19 -15.89 8.77 10.14
C SER A 19 -17.05 9.56 9.55
N ILE A 20 -16.84 10.12 8.37
CA ILE A 20 -17.92 10.78 7.65
C ILE A 20 -19.04 9.79 7.38
N SER A 21 -20.25 10.15 7.78
CA SER A 21 -21.43 9.34 7.54
C SER A 21 -21.78 9.34 6.05
N VAL A 22 -22.03 8.15 5.51
CA VAL A 22 -22.55 7.96 4.15
C VAL A 22 -23.83 8.77 3.93
N LYS A 23 -24.66 8.90 4.97
CA LYS A 23 -25.88 9.73 4.91
C LYS A 23 -25.56 11.19 4.61
N LYS A 24 -24.58 11.78 5.32
CA LYS A 24 -24.19 13.19 5.11
C LYS A 24 -23.63 13.44 3.71
N ILE A 25 -22.89 12.47 3.16
CA ILE A 25 -22.40 12.53 1.77
C ILE A 25 -23.58 12.64 0.81
N PHE A 26 -24.58 11.78 0.97
CA PHE A 26 -25.72 11.76 0.06
C PHE A 26 -26.74 12.88 0.32
N GLU A 27 -26.80 13.43 1.53
CA GLU A 27 -27.51 14.68 1.82
C GLU A 27 -26.88 15.84 1.02
N LEU A 28 -25.55 16.03 1.10
CA LEU A 28 -24.85 17.04 0.30
C LEU A 28 -24.99 16.78 -1.21
N ALA A 29 -24.85 15.54 -1.64
CA ALA A 29 -25.05 15.19 -3.05
C ALA A 29 -26.47 15.50 -3.51
N ASN A 30 -27.49 15.31 -2.66
CA ASN A 30 -28.87 15.68 -2.97
C ASN A 30 -29.03 17.20 -3.12
N ASP A 31 -28.43 17.99 -2.23
CA ASP A 31 -28.45 19.45 -2.34
C ASP A 31 -27.78 19.94 -3.63
N ILE A 32 -26.67 19.31 -4.03
CA ILE A 32 -26.00 19.57 -5.32
C ILE A 32 -26.91 19.18 -6.49
N ARG A 33 -27.56 18.01 -6.47
CA ARG A 33 -28.51 17.60 -7.52
C ARG A 33 -29.65 18.58 -7.68
N LEU A 34 -30.21 19.08 -6.57
CA LEU A 34 -31.29 20.08 -6.61
C LEU A 34 -30.83 21.37 -7.30
N LYS A 35 -29.60 21.83 -7.07
CA LYS A 35 -29.02 22.99 -7.77
C LYS A 35 -28.72 22.73 -9.25
N LEU A 36 -28.40 21.49 -9.62
CA LEU A 36 -28.19 21.09 -11.02
C LEU A 36 -29.49 20.87 -11.79
N GLU A 37 -30.64 20.80 -11.10
CA GLU A 37 -31.97 20.56 -11.67
C GLU A 37 -31.98 19.36 -12.63
N LYS A 38 -32.28 19.58 -13.92
CA LYS A 38 -32.33 18.55 -14.97
C LYS A 38 -30.97 17.90 -15.25
N GLN A 39 -29.88 18.51 -14.78
CA GLN A 39 -28.51 18.03 -14.96
C GLN A 39 -27.99 17.24 -13.76
N GLY A 40 -28.83 16.89 -12.78
CA GLY A 40 -28.42 16.13 -11.59
C GLY A 40 -27.71 14.80 -11.92
N TYR A 41 -28.01 14.19 -13.07
CA TYR A 41 -27.35 12.98 -13.54
C TYR A 41 -25.83 13.13 -13.76
N LEU A 42 -25.34 14.36 -13.99
CA LEU A 42 -23.90 14.63 -14.12
C LEU A 42 -23.18 14.37 -12.80
N LEU A 43 -23.80 14.75 -11.68
CA LEU A 43 -23.27 14.42 -10.35
C LEU A 43 -23.30 12.92 -10.10
N ASP A 44 -24.39 12.24 -10.48
CA ASP A 44 -24.47 10.79 -10.32
C ASP A 44 -23.35 10.08 -11.08
N LYS A 45 -23.07 10.52 -12.32
CA LYS A 45 -21.95 9.98 -13.09
C LYS A 45 -20.59 10.31 -12.45
N TYR A 46 -20.41 11.53 -11.95
CA TYR A 46 -19.19 11.95 -11.25
C TYR A 46 -18.91 11.10 -10.01
N ILE A 47 -19.92 10.90 -9.16
CA ILE A 47 -19.83 10.07 -7.96
C ILE A 47 -19.58 8.60 -8.34
N SER A 48 -20.28 8.08 -9.36
CA SER A 48 -20.09 6.70 -9.84
C SER A 48 -18.64 6.44 -10.23
N LEU A 49 -18.04 7.33 -11.03
CA LEU A 49 -16.64 7.22 -11.44
C LEU A 49 -15.68 7.19 -10.24
N ILE A 50 -15.93 8.02 -9.21
CA ILE A 50 -15.10 8.03 -8.00
C ILE A 50 -15.25 6.73 -7.22
N LEU A 51 -16.48 6.24 -7.03
CA LEU A 51 -16.74 5.00 -6.29
C LEU A 51 -16.17 3.77 -7.01
N GLU A 52 -16.34 3.70 -8.33
CA GLU A 52 -15.74 2.67 -9.18
C GLU A 52 -14.22 2.71 -9.07
N SER A 53 -13.62 3.89 -9.20
CA SER A 53 -12.16 4.10 -9.09
C SER A 53 -11.60 3.73 -7.73
N ALA A 54 -12.30 4.08 -6.65
CA ALA A 54 -11.92 3.72 -5.29
C ALA A 54 -11.96 2.21 -5.03
N ASN A 55 -12.65 1.45 -5.89
CA ASN A 55 -12.83 0.01 -5.79
C ASN A 55 -12.04 -0.78 -6.86
N VAL A 56 -11.17 -0.13 -7.64
CA VAL A 56 -10.34 -0.76 -8.68
C VAL A 56 -9.36 -1.78 -8.11
N THR A 57 -8.82 -1.53 -6.92
CA THR A 57 -7.92 -2.46 -6.23
C THR A 57 -8.31 -2.52 -4.77
N LEU A 58 -8.64 -3.72 -4.31
CA LEU A 58 -9.05 -3.91 -2.94
C LEU A 58 -7.82 -3.83 -2.03
N VAL A 59 -7.98 -3.21 -0.86
CA VAL A 59 -6.87 -2.99 0.08
C VAL A 59 -6.19 -4.29 0.48
N PHE A 60 -6.94 -5.39 0.65
CA PHE A 60 -6.36 -6.68 1.02
C PHE A 60 -5.60 -7.34 -0.13
N GLU A 61 -5.97 -7.09 -1.39
CA GLU A 61 -5.24 -7.58 -2.57
C GLU A 61 -3.89 -6.88 -2.62
N ALA A 62 -3.87 -5.54 -2.54
CA ALA A 62 -2.63 -4.79 -2.50
C ALA A 62 -1.71 -5.22 -1.35
N ALA A 63 -2.27 -5.50 -0.16
CA ALA A 63 -1.48 -6.04 0.96
C ALA A 63 -0.96 -7.47 0.69
N THR A 64 -1.73 -8.31 0.00
CA THR A 64 -1.28 -9.64 -0.42
C THR A 64 -0.13 -9.52 -1.42
N ASP A 65 -0.27 -8.68 -2.45
CA ASP A 65 0.77 -8.42 -3.45
C ASP A 65 2.08 -7.96 -2.79
N GLY A 66 1.99 -7.08 -1.80
CA GLY A 66 3.15 -6.63 -1.03
C GLY A 66 3.82 -7.75 -0.23
N PHE A 67 3.03 -8.63 0.40
CA PHE A 67 3.55 -9.80 1.12
C PHE A 67 4.21 -10.81 0.16
N GLU A 68 3.62 -11.01 -1.02
CA GLU A 68 4.17 -11.87 -2.07
C GLU A 68 5.48 -11.30 -2.63
N ALA A 69 5.59 -9.98 -2.80
CA ALA A 69 6.84 -9.32 -3.16
C ALA A 69 7.94 -9.59 -2.11
N GLY A 70 7.62 -9.53 -0.82
CA GLY A 70 8.51 -9.98 0.25
C GLY A 70 8.93 -11.45 0.05
N SER A 71 7.97 -12.32 -0.19
CA SER A 71 8.24 -13.75 -0.43
C SER A 71 9.18 -13.98 -1.63
N VAL A 72 9.14 -13.14 -2.67
CA VAL A 72 10.09 -13.17 -3.80
C VAL A 72 11.50 -12.80 -3.32
N LEU A 73 11.67 -11.71 -2.58
CA LEU A 73 12.97 -11.33 -2.00
C LEU A 73 13.56 -12.43 -1.12
N ARG A 74 12.71 -13.09 -0.31
CA ARG A 74 13.11 -14.21 0.54
C ARG A 74 13.63 -15.39 -0.28
N ARG A 75 12.99 -15.70 -1.41
CA ARG A 75 13.47 -16.74 -2.34
C ARG A 75 14.80 -16.36 -2.99
N LEU A 76 14.95 -15.11 -3.44
CA LEU A 76 16.22 -14.59 -3.98
C LEU A 76 17.35 -14.73 -2.96
N CYS A 77 17.14 -14.25 -1.73
CA CYS A 77 18.12 -14.36 -0.65
C CYS A 77 18.50 -15.82 -0.37
N ARG A 78 17.50 -16.72 -0.34
CA ARG A 78 17.72 -18.16 -0.16
C ARG A 78 18.58 -18.74 -1.27
N ALA A 79 18.19 -18.53 -2.54
CA ALA A 79 18.91 -19.06 -3.69
C ALA A 79 20.38 -18.60 -3.68
N ILE A 80 20.62 -17.31 -3.41
CA ILE A 80 21.98 -16.74 -3.35
C ILE A 80 22.79 -17.32 -2.17
N VAL A 81 22.20 -17.45 -0.98
CA VAL A 81 22.87 -18.04 0.19
C VAL A 81 23.20 -19.53 -0.03
N ASP A 82 22.38 -20.25 -0.78
CA ASP A 82 22.60 -21.66 -1.14
C ASP A 82 23.55 -21.86 -2.33
N GLY A 83 23.86 -20.79 -3.09
CA GLY A 83 24.58 -20.89 -4.35
C GLY A 83 23.74 -21.54 -5.47
N GLU A 84 22.42 -21.49 -5.36
CA GLU A 84 21.49 -21.94 -6.40
C GLU A 84 21.31 -20.87 -7.49
N VAL A 85 21.06 -21.35 -8.71
CA VAL A 85 20.85 -20.50 -9.90
C VAL A 85 19.36 -20.37 -10.29
N SER A 86 18.45 -20.82 -9.42
CA SER A 86 17.01 -20.92 -9.69
C SER A 86 16.32 -19.57 -9.91
N GLU A 87 16.93 -18.47 -9.49
CA GLU A 87 16.37 -17.11 -9.55
C GLU A 87 17.25 -16.14 -10.39
N GLU A 88 18.20 -16.64 -11.19
CA GLU A 88 19.15 -15.79 -11.98
C GLU A 88 18.46 -14.88 -13.00
N GLU A 89 17.28 -15.25 -13.48
CA GLU A 89 16.51 -14.45 -14.43
C GLU A 89 15.79 -13.26 -13.78
N HIS A 90 15.70 -13.22 -12.45
CA HIS A 90 15.05 -12.12 -11.75
C HIS A 90 15.88 -10.84 -11.90
N SER A 91 15.23 -9.75 -12.29
CA SER A 91 15.87 -8.46 -12.58
C SER A 91 16.65 -7.85 -11.40
N PHE A 92 16.27 -8.19 -10.17
CA PHE A 92 16.99 -7.80 -8.95
C PHE A 92 18.11 -8.76 -8.51
N TYR A 93 18.28 -9.92 -9.15
CA TYR A 93 19.18 -10.99 -8.69
C TYR A 93 20.63 -10.52 -8.56
N GLU A 94 21.18 -9.89 -9.61
CA GLU A 94 22.58 -9.44 -9.59
C GLU A 94 22.83 -8.37 -8.52
N THR A 95 21.90 -7.44 -8.31
CA THR A 95 21.96 -6.45 -7.23
C THR A 95 21.97 -7.14 -5.87
N ALA A 96 21.04 -8.08 -5.63
CA ALA A 96 20.98 -8.83 -4.38
C ALA A 96 22.26 -9.65 -4.16
N LYS A 97 22.79 -10.29 -5.20
CA LYS A 97 24.01 -11.12 -5.13
C LYS A 97 25.24 -10.32 -4.74
N GLN A 98 25.42 -9.15 -5.37
CA GLN A 98 26.53 -8.24 -5.05
C GLN A 98 26.46 -7.79 -3.60
N LYS A 99 25.28 -7.37 -3.14
CA LYS A 99 25.08 -6.92 -1.75
C LYS A 99 25.23 -8.03 -0.72
N ILE A 100 24.66 -9.21 -0.98
CA ILE A 100 24.78 -10.36 -0.07
C ILE A 100 26.23 -10.77 0.12
N ALA A 101 27.08 -10.66 -0.92
CA ALA A 101 28.50 -10.95 -0.82
C ALA A 101 29.25 -10.04 0.17
N GLU A 102 28.70 -8.86 0.47
CA GLU A 102 29.26 -7.89 1.42
C GLU A 102 28.72 -8.08 2.86
N ILE A 103 27.67 -8.87 3.06
CA ILE A 103 27.04 -9.09 4.36
C ILE A 103 27.83 -10.15 5.15
N PRO A 104 28.32 -9.85 6.36
CA PRO A 104 28.90 -10.86 7.23
C PRO A 104 27.84 -11.86 7.70
N LEU A 105 28.00 -13.13 7.32
CA LEU A 105 27.07 -14.21 7.67
C LEU A 105 27.75 -15.33 8.47
N PRO A 106 28.28 -15.06 9.68
CA PRO A 106 28.98 -16.06 10.50
C PRO A 106 28.04 -17.10 11.15
N TYR A 107 26.74 -17.07 10.84
CA TYR A 107 25.70 -17.88 11.48
C TYR A 107 25.54 -19.23 10.78
N GLN A 108 25.45 -20.30 11.58
CA GLN A 108 25.29 -21.66 11.05
C GLN A 108 23.91 -21.86 10.41
N GLU A 109 22.86 -21.34 11.05
CA GLU A 109 21.49 -21.54 10.58
C GLU A 109 21.24 -20.79 9.28
N LYS A 110 20.83 -21.56 8.26
CA LYS A 110 20.48 -21.03 6.95
C LYS A 110 19.38 -19.99 7.03
N ILE A 111 18.34 -20.24 7.82
CA ILE A 111 17.20 -19.34 7.94
C ILE A 111 17.63 -17.99 8.55
N THR A 112 18.49 -18.00 9.58
CA THR A 112 19.11 -16.78 10.13
C THR A 112 19.86 -16.01 9.06
N ARG A 113 20.71 -16.67 8.26
CA ARG A 113 21.45 -16.00 7.18
C ARG A 113 20.52 -15.37 6.14
N VAL A 114 19.47 -16.08 5.74
CA VAL A 114 18.46 -15.57 4.78
C VAL A 114 17.69 -14.39 5.36
N ASP A 115 17.27 -14.45 6.62
CA ASP A 115 16.50 -13.38 7.26
C ASP A 115 17.35 -12.11 7.46
N ILE A 116 18.66 -12.25 7.73
CA ILE A 116 19.61 -11.13 7.74
C ILE A 116 19.72 -10.50 6.35
N CYS A 117 19.97 -11.31 5.31
CA CYS A 117 20.05 -10.82 3.93
C CYS A 117 18.76 -10.10 3.51
N PHE A 118 17.61 -10.68 3.83
CA PHE A 118 16.31 -10.06 3.58
C PHE A 118 16.22 -8.70 4.24
N ALA A 119 16.49 -8.61 5.55
CA ALA A 119 16.36 -7.36 6.30
C ALA A 119 17.29 -6.27 5.75
N MET A 120 18.51 -6.63 5.35
CA MET A 120 19.49 -5.70 4.78
C MET A 120 19.13 -5.22 3.37
N LEU A 121 18.36 -6.01 2.61
CA LEU A 121 17.93 -5.68 1.24
C LEU A 121 16.51 -5.09 1.17
N ALA A 122 15.75 -5.15 2.26
CA ALA A 122 14.32 -4.90 2.28
C ALA A 122 13.93 -3.53 1.71
N GLU A 123 14.63 -2.47 2.10
CA GLU A 123 14.32 -1.10 1.66
C GLU A 123 14.55 -0.90 0.15
N GLU A 124 15.71 -1.34 -0.34
CA GLU A 124 16.06 -1.18 -1.75
C GLU A 124 15.17 -2.05 -2.64
N TYR A 125 14.91 -3.29 -2.23
CA TYR A 125 14.01 -4.17 -2.98
C TYR A 125 12.57 -3.64 -2.97
N LEU A 126 12.09 -3.11 -1.84
CA LEU A 126 10.78 -2.47 -1.76
C LEU A 126 10.70 -1.29 -2.73
N SER A 127 11.73 -0.43 -2.77
CA SER A 127 11.79 0.67 -3.75
C SER A 127 11.76 0.15 -5.18
N PHE A 128 12.46 -0.95 -5.46
CA PHE A 128 12.51 -1.58 -6.78
C PHE A 128 11.13 -2.07 -7.26
N VAL A 129 10.38 -2.76 -6.40
CA VAL A 129 9.05 -3.30 -6.77
C VAL A 129 7.92 -2.26 -6.70
N LEU A 130 8.10 -1.19 -5.93
CA LEU A 130 7.07 -0.15 -5.78
C LEU A 130 6.80 0.60 -7.08
N ASP A 131 7.82 0.86 -7.90
CA ASP A 131 7.63 1.54 -9.18
C ASP A 131 6.75 0.74 -10.15
N GLU A 132 6.98 -0.58 -10.20
CA GLU A 132 6.15 -1.50 -10.99
C GLU A 132 4.73 -1.56 -10.45
N PHE A 133 4.55 -1.72 -9.14
CA PHE A 133 3.24 -1.72 -8.51
C PHE A 133 2.48 -0.41 -8.82
N ILE A 134 3.09 0.76 -8.64
CA ILE A 134 2.46 2.06 -8.93
C ILE A 134 2.00 2.11 -10.39
N LYS A 135 2.84 1.67 -11.33
CA LYS A 135 2.51 1.64 -12.75
C LYS A 135 1.31 0.74 -13.03
N GLU A 136 1.28 -0.47 -12.48
CA GLU A 136 0.14 -1.38 -12.61
C GLU A 136 -1.15 -0.77 -12.05
N GLN A 137 -1.09 -0.11 -10.89
CA GLN A 137 -2.24 0.56 -10.30
C GLN A 137 -2.74 1.70 -11.18
N GLN A 138 -1.83 2.47 -11.78
CA GLN A 138 -2.18 3.53 -12.73
C GLN A 138 -2.85 2.95 -13.98
N ASP A 139 -2.36 1.83 -14.51
CA ASP A 139 -2.91 1.21 -15.70
C ASP A 139 -4.29 0.58 -15.43
N LYS A 140 -4.48 -0.08 -14.28
CA LYS A 140 -5.79 -0.55 -13.80
C LYS A 140 -6.79 0.60 -13.68
N LEU A 141 -6.35 1.74 -13.10
CA LEU A 141 -7.20 2.91 -12.96
C LEU A 141 -7.56 3.50 -14.33
N ARG A 142 -6.60 3.66 -15.25
CA ARG A 142 -6.83 4.18 -16.61
C ARG A 142 -7.74 3.30 -17.45
N ALA A 143 -7.79 1.99 -17.19
CA ALA A 143 -8.69 1.09 -17.89
C ALA A 143 -10.17 1.34 -17.55
N GLY A 144 -10.47 1.82 -16.34
CA GLY A 144 -11.84 2.09 -15.88
C GLY A 144 -12.22 3.57 -15.78
N LEU A 145 -11.24 4.47 -15.64
CA LEU A 145 -11.46 5.90 -15.41
C LEU A 145 -10.93 6.74 -16.56
N ASP A 146 -11.85 7.42 -17.25
CA ASP A 146 -11.51 8.56 -18.10
C ASP A 146 -11.29 9.81 -17.21
N ILE A 147 -10.03 10.11 -16.94
CA ILE A 147 -9.64 11.25 -16.09
C ILE A 147 -9.98 12.61 -16.73
N ILE A 148 -10.02 12.67 -18.06
CA ILE A 148 -10.37 13.90 -18.79
C ILE A 148 -11.86 14.15 -18.58
N TYR A 149 -12.69 13.14 -18.79
CA TYR A 149 -14.12 13.23 -18.56
C TYR A 149 -14.48 13.52 -17.09
N LEU A 150 -13.78 12.90 -16.13
CA LEU A 150 -13.96 13.22 -14.70
C LEU A 150 -13.68 14.71 -14.42
N LYS A 151 -12.63 15.27 -15.01
CA LYS A 151 -12.27 16.69 -14.87
C LYS A 151 -13.30 17.60 -15.52
N GLU A 152 -13.83 17.23 -16.68
CA GLU A 152 -14.92 17.95 -17.35
C GLU A 152 -16.18 17.99 -16.48
N LEU A 153 -16.57 16.84 -15.90
CA LEU A 153 -17.69 16.77 -14.96
C LEU A 153 -17.46 17.67 -13.75
N TYR A 154 -16.27 17.62 -13.15
CA TYR A 154 -15.93 18.48 -12.01
C TYR A 154 -16.07 19.97 -12.35
N ASN A 155 -15.46 20.40 -13.45
CA ASN A 155 -15.48 21.80 -13.88
C ASN A 155 -16.92 22.27 -14.16
N HIS A 156 -17.71 21.44 -14.84
CA HIS A 156 -19.09 21.76 -15.20
C HIS A 156 -19.99 21.87 -13.96
N ILE A 157 -19.91 20.91 -13.04
CA ILE A 157 -20.69 20.92 -11.81
C ILE A 157 -20.28 22.11 -10.94
N SER A 158 -18.97 22.34 -10.75
CA SER A 158 -18.44 23.44 -9.94
C SER A 158 -18.84 24.82 -10.48
N ALA A 159 -18.92 24.99 -11.80
CA ALA A 159 -19.39 26.24 -12.40
C ALA A 159 -20.84 26.59 -12.03
N ILE A 160 -21.67 25.60 -11.68
CA ILE A 160 -23.07 25.79 -11.30
C ILE A 160 -23.23 25.91 -9.78
N VAL A 161 -22.57 25.03 -9.02
CA VAL A 161 -22.81 24.93 -7.56
C VAL A 161 -21.75 25.63 -6.70
N GLY A 162 -20.62 26.00 -7.29
CA GLY A 162 -19.44 26.53 -6.61
C GLY A 162 -18.41 25.43 -6.29
N GLU A 163 -17.14 25.77 -6.48
CA GLU A 163 -15.99 24.88 -6.26
C GLU A 163 -15.93 24.37 -4.82
N ASP A 164 -16.08 25.26 -3.83
CA ASP A 164 -16.06 24.92 -2.39
C ASP A 164 -17.04 23.80 -2.01
N ILE A 165 -18.21 23.76 -2.66
CA ILE A 165 -19.25 22.76 -2.39
C ILE A 165 -18.84 21.40 -2.95
N LEU A 166 -18.31 21.37 -4.18
CA LEU A 166 -17.88 20.11 -4.78
C LEU A 166 -16.59 19.58 -4.15
N ASP A 167 -15.69 20.46 -3.72
CA ASP A 167 -14.50 20.10 -2.93
C ASP A 167 -14.85 19.54 -1.57
N SER A 168 -15.87 20.10 -0.91
CA SER A 168 -16.41 19.54 0.32
C SER A 168 -16.92 18.11 0.07
N LEU A 169 -17.68 17.87 -1.00
CA LEU A 169 -18.11 16.53 -1.37
C LEU A 169 -16.92 15.59 -1.63
N ASN A 170 -15.90 16.04 -2.35
CA ASN A 170 -14.70 15.26 -2.65
C ASN A 170 -13.92 14.87 -1.40
N LEU A 171 -13.75 15.80 -0.46
CA LEU A 171 -13.13 15.52 0.82
C LEU A 171 -13.92 14.47 1.60
N MET A 172 -15.26 14.60 1.59
CA MET A 172 -16.15 13.63 2.25
C MET A 172 -16.06 12.23 1.63
N LEU A 173 -16.04 12.15 0.30
CA LEU A 173 -15.86 10.89 -0.44
C LEU A 173 -14.50 10.26 -0.12
N LYS A 174 -13.41 11.03 -0.19
CA LYS A 174 -12.05 10.55 0.10
C LYS A 174 -11.93 10.00 1.52
N GLN A 175 -12.36 10.77 2.53
CA GLN A 175 -12.25 10.35 3.93
C GLN A 175 -13.12 9.12 4.25
N ARG A 176 -14.23 8.93 3.52
CA ARG A 176 -15.11 7.77 3.73
C ARG A 176 -14.65 6.52 2.99
N PHE A 177 -14.31 6.64 1.71
CA PHE A 177 -14.11 5.51 0.82
C PHE A 177 -12.63 5.18 0.56
N LEU A 178 -11.70 6.09 0.88
CA LEU A 178 -10.25 5.93 0.67
C LEU A 178 -9.49 6.03 2.01
N LYS A 179 -9.88 5.23 3.00
CA LYS A 179 -9.23 5.21 4.32
C LYS A 179 -7.76 4.77 4.26
N VAL A 180 -7.46 3.82 3.39
CA VAL A 180 -6.11 3.30 3.15
C VAL A 180 -5.88 3.32 1.65
N LEU A 181 -4.79 3.93 1.21
CA LEU A 181 -4.37 3.91 -0.18
C LEU A 181 -3.70 2.58 -0.51
N SER A 182 -3.91 2.04 -1.71
CA SER A 182 -3.35 0.74 -2.12
C SER A 182 -1.85 0.64 -1.93
N ILE A 183 -1.10 1.71 -2.22
CA ILE A 183 0.36 1.77 -2.00
C ILE A 183 0.74 1.57 -0.53
N HIS A 184 0.01 2.14 0.43
CA HIS A 184 0.28 1.94 1.85
C HIS A 184 -0.05 0.51 2.29
N ALA A 185 -1.08 -0.09 1.70
CA ALA A 185 -1.44 -1.48 1.96
C ALA A 185 -0.35 -2.43 1.44
N PHE A 186 0.16 -2.19 0.24
CA PHE A 186 1.30 -2.92 -0.34
C PHE A 186 2.54 -2.84 0.55
N ILE A 187 2.94 -1.62 0.94
CA ILE A 187 4.08 -1.42 1.85
C ILE A 187 3.87 -2.14 3.17
N GLN A 188 2.66 -2.11 3.74
CA GLN A 188 2.36 -2.82 4.98
C GLN A 188 2.42 -4.34 4.80
N GLY A 189 1.95 -4.87 3.67
CA GLY A 189 2.07 -6.28 3.31
C GLY A 189 3.51 -6.75 3.27
N PHE A 190 4.36 -6.01 2.57
CA PHE A 190 5.80 -6.25 2.53
C PHE A 190 6.45 -6.14 3.92
N THR A 191 6.06 -5.11 4.69
CA THR A 191 6.54 -4.88 6.06
C THR A 191 6.18 -6.06 6.97
N ASN A 192 5.01 -6.68 6.80
CA ASN A 192 4.65 -7.85 7.60
C ASN A 192 5.60 -9.03 7.36
N ASP A 193 6.09 -9.24 6.12
CA ASP A 193 7.09 -10.27 5.85
C ASP A 193 8.47 -9.91 6.44
N LEU A 194 8.86 -8.62 6.38
CA LEU A 194 10.04 -8.11 7.07
C LEU A 194 9.96 -8.33 8.59
N LEU A 195 8.80 -8.10 9.20
CA LEU A 195 8.60 -8.32 10.63
C LEU A 195 8.81 -9.79 10.99
N TYR A 196 8.36 -10.75 10.17
CA TYR A 196 8.67 -12.17 10.37
C TYR A 196 10.18 -12.44 10.37
N CYS A 197 10.95 -11.81 9.48
CA CYS A 197 12.42 -11.90 9.49
C CYS A 197 13.00 -11.34 10.79
N LEU A 198 12.65 -10.10 11.14
CA LEU A 198 13.25 -9.38 12.26
C LEU A 198 13.03 -10.07 13.60
N ILE A 199 11.88 -10.72 13.79
CA ILE A 199 11.54 -11.43 15.02
C ILE A 199 12.00 -12.90 15.03
N HIS A 200 12.50 -13.43 13.91
CA HIS A 200 13.08 -14.77 13.85
C HIS A 200 14.22 -14.89 14.86
N ARG A 201 14.29 -16.01 15.57
CA ARG A 201 15.25 -16.27 16.65
C ARG A 201 16.27 -17.29 16.18
N ASP A 202 17.51 -16.86 16.10
CA ASP A 202 18.65 -17.71 15.80
C ASP A 202 18.93 -18.65 16.98
N CYS A 203 19.05 -19.95 16.71
CA CYS A 203 19.21 -20.96 17.75
C CYS A 203 20.61 -20.95 18.39
N GLU A 204 21.64 -20.50 17.69
CA GLU A 204 23.02 -20.49 18.16
C GLU A 204 23.25 -19.39 19.21
N THR A 205 22.77 -18.18 18.90
CA THR A 205 22.97 -17.00 19.74
C THR A 205 21.79 -16.73 20.69
N ASN A 206 20.63 -17.37 20.45
CA ASN A 206 19.35 -17.08 21.09
C ASN A 206 18.95 -15.59 20.97
N LYS A 207 19.44 -14.90 19.94
CA LYS A 207 19.07 -13.52 19.61
C LYS A 207 18.07 -13.51 18.46
N GLN A 208 17.24 -12.48 18.42
CA GLN A 208 16.40 -12.21 17.26
C GLN A 208 17.21 -11.48 16.18
N VAL A 209 16.83 -11.63 14.92
CA VAL A 209 17.55 -11.04 13.78
C VAL A 209 17.77 -9.54 13.96
N PHE A 210 16.78 -8.77 14.45
CA PHE A 210 16.99 -7.33 14.68
C PHE A 210 18.16 -7.03 15.65
N GLN A 211 18.43 -7.91 16.61
CA GLN A 211 19.56 -7.78 17.55
C GLN A 211 20.90 -8.21 16.92
N LEU A 212 20.85 -8.97 15.83
CA LEU A 212 22.02 -9.39 15.08
C LEU A 212 22.51 -8.30 14.12
N LEU A 213 21.59 -7.46 13.62
CA LEU A 213 21.89 -6.33 12.71
C LEU A 213 22.60 -5.15 13.39
N GLU A 214 22.55 -5.07 14.72
CA GLU A 214 23.15 -3.98 15.52
C GLU A 214 24.64 -4.21 15.85
N ASN A 215 25.23 -5.35 15.45
CA ASN A 215 26.62 -5.71 15.79
C ASN A 215 27.60 -5.53 14.64
#